data_AF-A0A9E1KZG9-F1
#
_entry.id   AF-A0A9E1KZG9-F1
#
_cell.length_a   1.000
_cell.length_b   1.000
_cell.length_c   1.000
_cell.angle_alpha   90.00
_cell.angle_beta   90.00
_cell.angle_gamma   90.00
#
_symmetry.space_group_name_H-M   'P 1'
#
loop_
_entity.id
_entity.type
_entity.pdbx_description
1 polymer ?
#
loop_
_entity_poly.entity_id
_entity_poly.type
_entity_poly.pdbx_seq_one_letter_code
_entity_poly.pdbx_strand_id
1 'polypeptide(L)'
;MKNIKYLEGNKPSDPSHFNPHIRKQKRYLKDSPNAMKEWIKLGCLYEERASMTDRICRSNLLLSYTYVPIILIIFLYMLFLFKTGLYNLFLFNNPLLFVISNSTTALILIGLLFIRYPRSGSRCFKKAIALDSNCGEAYMHLGFIALRKHQKQKAGRLLEHALQLGVDDKRIKKELKFIYEREFIQFFMLQKEEDKKKQGVIDCQLQQIKTHQAEIHLLKTNITILKSHSRQTRSNARQAVKIKSQKMDNRISDFKKNYEAKIIDIEKEKKELLEGPEQGPVIFVNLTNELFESEIRTANLSYHQVAEGLKNGLELDYWKSFSKQTKVYLVTAEQTFLTFLKSEEIKDFSLIGLEYCKALELEINKRFITPFVDYIKEDKEEFLKICKTGEKKNKPKYFGYLPMIVDEEHYPKMTSLTLGQFDFLLKRCLKNEYAFRKYKSFLDEKYPLNGFSFIQVFQEKLSIVVGKYRNAIAHQSSMNKKQCEHIRELIFLGKNSLLKTLLMAETGM
;
A
#
# COMPACT_ATOMS: atom_id res chain seq x y z
N MET A 1 28.49 49.68 -11.46
CA MET A 1 28.25 49.76 -12.92
C MET A 1 28.06 51.22 -13.33
N LYS A 2 29.00 51.84 -14.07
CA LYS A 2 28.61 52.94 -14.95
C LYS A 2 27.69 52.28 -15.98
N ASN A 3 26.38 52.53 -15.88
CA ASN A 3 25.39 52.08 -16.86
C ASN A 3 26.00 52.25 -18.25
N ILE A 4 25.75 51.31 -19.15
CA ILE A 4 25.94 51.54 -20.58
C ILE A 4 24.94 52.64 -20.95
N LYS A 5 25.27 53.89 -20.59
CA LYS A 5 24.56 55.14 -20.90
C LYS A 5 24.73 55.51 -22.37
N TYR A 6 25.44 54.66 -23.14
CA TYR A 6 25.72 54.82 -24.56
C TYR A 6 24.47 54.92 -25.46
N LEU A 7 23.25 54.85 -24.92
CA LEU A 7 22.00 55.01 -25.67
C LEU A 7 20.98 55.95 -24.98
N GLU A 8 21.36 56.73 -23.96
CA GLU A 8 20.43 57.68 -23.33
C GLU A 8 20.06 58.86 -24.27
N GLY A 9 20.81 59.08 -25.35
CA GLY A 9 20.57 60.18 -26.30
C GLY A 9 19.50 59.95 -27.36
N ASN A 10 19.15 58.70 -27.67
CA ASN A 10 18.05 58.36 -28.59
C ASN A 10 17.66 56.89 -28.36
N LYS A 11 16.49 56.64 -27.76
CA LYS A 11 15.98 55.27 -27.62
C LYS A 11 15.82 54.68 -29.03
N PRO A 12 16.51 53.59 -29.38
CA PRO A 12 16.36 52.99 -30.70
C PRO A 12 14.89 52.65 -30.95
N SER A 13 14.40 52.89 -32.17
CA SER A 13 13.02 52.59 -32.59
C SER A 13 12.88 51.20 -33.22
N ASP A 14 13.97 50.62 -33.71
CA ASP A 14 14.02 49.30 -34.36
C ASP A 14 15.02 48.34 -33.67
N PRO A 15 14.63 47.08 -33.35
CA PRO A 15 15.55 46.02 -32.88
C PRO A 15 16.76 45.77 -33.81
N SER A 16 16.66 46.13 -35.10
CA SER A 16 17.75 46.03 -36.07
C SER A 16 18.95 46.91 -35.70
N HIS A 17 18.73 47.98 -34.91
CA HIS A 17 19.78 48.87 -34.39
C HIS A 17 20.84 48.11 -33.59
N PHE A 18 20.50 46.98 -32.96
CA PHE A 18 21.47 46.16 -32.23
C PHE A 18 22.36 45.28 -33.12
N ASN A 19 22.02 45.09 -34.41
CA ASN A 19 22.77 44.19 -35.30
C ASN A 19 24.25 44.60 -35.49
N PRO A 20 24.59 45.88 -35.78
CA PRO A 20 25.98 46.31 -35.91
C PRO A 20 26.76 46.12 -34.61
N HIS A 21 26.16 46.44 -33.46
CA HIS A 21 26.79 46.27 -32.14
C HIS A 21 27.06 44.79 -31.83
N ILE A 22 26.10 43.91 -32.08
CA ILE A 22 26.25 42.46 -31.90
C ILE A 22 27.35 41.92 -32.84
N ARG A 23 27.39 42.35 -34.10
CA ARG A 23 28.44 41.95 -35.06
C ARG A 23 29.83 42.42 -34.61
N LYS A 24 29.96 43.68 -34.21
CA LYS A 24 31.21 44.26 -33.69
C LYS A 24 31.68 43.48 -32.44
N GLN A 25 30.80 43.25 -31.48
CA GLN A 25 31.09 42.51 -30.26
C GLN A 25 31.51 41.05 -30.53
N LYS A 26 30.91 40.38 -31.52
CA LYS A 26 31.32 39.03 -31.94
C LYS A 26 32.72 38.98 -32.54
N ARG A 27 33.14 40.01 -33.28
CA ARG A 27 34.51 40.09 -33.82
C ARG A 27 35.51 40.18 -32.67
N TYR A 28 35.28 41.06 -31.71
CA TYR A 28 36.11 41.15 -30.50
C TYR A 28 36.22 39.82 -29.73
N LEU A 29 35.11 39.09 -29.57
CA LEU A 29 35.14 37.77 -28.90
C LEU A 29 35.82 36.67 -29.72
N LYS A 30 35.95 36.84 -31.05
CA LYS A 30 36.75 35.94 -31.88
C LYS A 30 38.24 36.12 -31.59
N ASP A 31 38.66 37.36 -31.37
CA ASP A 31 40.05 37.71 -31.08
C ASP A 31 40.39 37.49 -29.58
N SER A 32 39.39 37.47 -28.70
CA SER A 32 39.57 37.27 -27.24
C SER A 32 38.47 36.42 -26.62
N PRO A 33 38.47 35.09 -26.84
CA PRO A 33 37.38 34.21 -26.40
C PRO A 33 37.28 34.04 -24.89
N ASN A 34 38.35 34.30 -24.14
CA ASN A 34 38.40 34.15 -22.68
C ASN A 34 37.99 35.43 -21.93
N ALA A 35 37.64 36.51 -22.64
CA ALA A 35 37.23 37.76 -22.04
C ALA A 35 35.79 37.67 -21.51
N MET A 36 35.61 37.26 -20.24
CA MET A 36 34.31 37.14 -19.57
C MET A 36 33.42 38.38 -19.72
N LYS A 37 33.98 39.58 -19.47
CA LYS A 37 33.23 40.85 -19.55
C LYS A 37 32.62 41.08 -20.95
N GLU A 38 33.32 40.65 -22.00
CA GLU A 38 32.85 40.78 -23.37
C GLU A 38 31.71 39.78 -23.70
N TRP A 39 31.71 38.59 -23.06
CA TRP A 39 30.57 37.65 -23.13
C TRP A 39 29.33 38.18 -22.44
N ILE A 40 29.48 38.80 -21.27
CA ILE A 40 28.38 39.46 -20.55
C ILE A 40 27.79 40.57 -21.41
N LYS A 41 28.64 41.44 -21.96
CA LYS A 41 28.23 42.54 -22.83
C LYS A 41 27.49 42.05 -24.09
N LEU A 42 27.97 40.98 -24.73
CA LEU A 42 27.26 40.35 -25.84
C LEU A 42 25.89 39.80 -25.40
N GLY A 43 25.83 39.17 -24.22
CA GLY A 43 24.58 38.72 -23.60
C GLY A 43 23.60 39.86 -23.38
N CYS A 44 24.05 40.99 -22.83
CA CYS A 44 23.23 42.18 -22.61
C CYS A 44 22.68 42.75 -23.92
N LEU A 45 23.49 42.86 -24.98
CA LEU A 45 23.03 43.31 -26.30
C LEU A 45 21.94 42.40 -26.88
N TYR A 46 22.07 41.08 -26.69
CA TYR A 46 21.04 40.12 -27.10
C TYR A 46 19.74 40.30 -26.30
N GLU A 47 19.84 40.54 -24.99
CA GLU A 47 18.67 40.70 -24.14
C GLU A 47 17.99 42.06 -24.29
N GLU A 48 18.73 43.14 -24.55
CA GLU A 48 18.16 44.44 -24.89
C GLU A 48 17.37 44.34 -26.20
N ARG A 49 17.96 43.74 -27.24
CA ARG A 49 17.24 43.45 -28.49
C ARG A 49 15.99 42.61 -28.23
N ALA A 50 16.09 41.53 -27.45
CA ALA A 50 14.96 40.67 -27.15
C ALA A 50 13.85 41.41 -26.38
N SER A 51 14.22 42.24 -25.40
CA SER A 51 13.28 43.05 -24.62
C SER A 51 12.56 44.10 -25.46
N MET A 52 13.25 44.66 -26.45
CA MET A 52 12.68 45.62 -27.38
C MET A 52 11.71 44.95 -28.35
N THR A 53 12.08 43.79 -28.90
CA THR A 53 11.18 42.96 -29.70
C THR A 53 9.92 42.60 -28.91
N ASP A 54 10.07 42.14 -27.66
CA ASP A 54 8.93 41.84 -26.79
C ASP A 54 8.05 43.08 -26.54
N ARG A 55 8.65 44.25 -26.29
CA ARG A 55 7.89 45.51 -26.13
C ARG A 55 7.10 45.87 -27.38
N ILE A 56 7.70 45.78 -28.57
CA ILE A 56 7.04 46.06 -29.84
C ILE A 56 5.90 45.06 -30.09
N CYS A 57 6.13 43.78 -29.79
CA CYS A 57 5.09 42.75 -29.90
C CYS A 57 3.92 42.99 -28.94
N ARG A 58 4.18 43.50 -27.73
CA ARG A 58 3.12 43.82 -26.74
C ARG A 58 2.39 45.12 -27.04
N SER A 59 3.09 46.16 -27.50
CA SER A 59 2.47 47.44 -27.85
C SER A 59 1.60 47.34 -29.09
N ASN A 60 1.98 46.46 -30.03
CA ASN A 60 1.17 46.17 -31.21
C ASN A 60 0.17 45.06 -30.89
N LEU A 61 -0.87 45.42 -30.14
CA LEU A 61 -1.98 44.52 -29.75
C LEU A 61 -2.53 43.77 -30.98
N LEU A 62 -2.67 44.47 -32.11
CA LEU A 62 -3.03 43.90 -33.40
C LEU A 62 -2.10 42.75 -33.81
N LEU A 63 -0.77 42.91 -33.79
CA LEU A 63 0.14 41.81 -34.11
C LEU A 63 0.01 40.62 -33.14
N SER A 64 -0.24 40.88 -31.85
CA SER A 64 -0.38 39.80 -30.87
C SER A 64 -1.66 38.98 -31.09
N TYR A 65 -2.76 39.65 -31.47
CA TYR A 65 -4.09 39.07 -31.57
C TYR A 65 -4.45 38.61 -32.98
N THR A 66 -3.92 39.22 -34.04
CA THR A 66 -4.20 38.84 -35.44
C THR A 66 -3.27 37.74 -35.94
N TYR A 67 -2.05 37.64 -35.41
CA TYR A 67 -1.06 36.68 -35.90
C TYR A 67 -1.45 35.21 -35.65
N VAL A 68 -1.95 34.89 -34.45
CA VAL A 68 -2.38 33.52 -34.13
C VAL A 68 -3.58 33.10 -34.98
N PRO A 69 -4.64 33.92 -35.14
CA PRO A 69 -5.71 33.67 -36.10
C PRO A 69 -5.22 33.58 -37.55
N ILE A 70 -4.31 34.44 -38.01
CA ILE A 70 -3.80 34.39 -39.39
C ILE A 70 -3.08 33.07 -39.65
N ILE A 71 -2.21 32.61 -38.73
CA ILE A 71 -1.56 31.30 -38.85
C ILE A 71 -2.59 30.18 -38.82
N LEU A 72 -3.58 30.26 -37.93
CA LEU A 72 -4.64 29.26 -37.84
C LEU A 72 -5.48 29.23 -39.12
N ILE A 73 -5.81 30.39 -39.70
CA ILE A 73 -6.56 30.51 -40.96
C ILE A 73 -5.74 29.93 -42.12
N ILE A 74 -4.45 30.26 -42.23
CA ILE A 74 -3.55 29.68 -43.24
C ILE A 74 -3.48 28.16 -43.08
N PHE A 75 -3.35 27.66 -41.85
CA PHE A 75 -3.29 26.22 -41.57
C PHE A 75 -4.62 25.51 -41.90
N LEU A 76 -5.75 26.08 -41.51
CA LEU A 76 -7.09 25.56 -41.82
C LEU A 76 -7.36 25.59 -43.33
N TYR A 77 -6.91 26.63 -44.03
CA TYR A 77 -7.00 26.72 -45.48
C TYR A 77 -6.18 25.62 -46.17
N MET A 78 -4.96 25.37 -45.69
CA MET A 78 -4.12 24.27 -46.21
C MET A 78 -4.76 22.89 -45.94
N LEU A 79 -5.36 22.68 -44.77
CA LEU A 79 -6.10 21.44 -44.46
C LEU A 79 -7.35 21.27 -45.33
N PHE A 80 -8.08 22.36 -45.59
CA PHE A 80 -9.25 22.35 -46.47
C PHE A 80 -8.88 21.97 -47.90
N LEU A 81 -7.80 22.56 -48.44
CA LEU A 81 -7.28 22.22 -49.77
C LEU A 81 -6.86 20.75 -49.85
N PHE A 82 -6.26 20.21 -48.79
CA PHE A 82 -5.87 18.80 -48.72
C PHE A 82 -7.09 17.88 -48.72
N LYS A 83 -8.10 18.17 -47.88
CA LYS A 83 -9.30 17.33 -47.75
C LYS A 83 -10.17 17.31 -49.02
N THR A 84 -10.24 18.42 -49.73
CA THR A 84 -11.05 18.55 -50.96
C THR A 84 -10.38 17.98 -52.21
N GLY A 85 -9.12 17.54 -52.12
CA GLY A 85 -8.35 17.09 -53.29
C GLY A 85 -7.95 18.22 -54.25
N LEU A 86 -8.38 19.46 -53.99
CA LEU A 86 -8.02 20.65 -54.77
C LEU A 86 -6.52 20.94 -54.70
N TYR A 87 -5.85 20.47 -53.65
CA TYR A 87 -4.40 20.51 -53.53
C TYR A 87 -3.71 19.82 -54.72
N ASN A 88 -4.21 18.65 -55.16
CA ASN A 88 -3.64 17.92 -56.29
C ASN A 88 -3.90 18.67 -57.62
N LEU A 89 -5.09 19.25 -57.80
CA LEU A 89 -5.41 20.08 -58.96
C LEU A 89 -4.48 21.29 -59.10
N PHE A 90 -4.19 21.97 -58.00
CA PHE A 90 -3.22 23.09 -57.98
C PHE A 90 -1.79 22.63 -58.24
N LEU A 91 -1.41 21.45 -57.73
CA LEU A 91 -0.09 20.87 -57.92
C LEU A 91 0.18 20.51 -59.39
N PHE A 92 -0.80 19.89 -60.08
CA PHE A 92 -0.64 19.39 -61.44
C PHE A 92 -0.77 20.48 -62.51
N ASN A 93 -1.68 21.46 -62.34
CA ASN A 93 -1.93 22.45 -63.37
C ASN A 93 -0.84 23.54 -63.43
N ASN A 94 -0.22 23.90 -62.30
CA ASN A 94 0.77 24.98 -62.23
C ASN A 94 1.83 24.74 -61.14
N PRO A 95 2.73 23.75 -61.32
CA PRO A 95 3.71 23.36 -60.30
C PRO A 95 4.65 24.50 -59.90
N LEU A 96 5.03 25.38 -60.84
CA LEU A 96 5.92 26.51 -60.55
C LEU A 96 5.28 27.55 -59.62
N LEU A 97 4.02 27.93 -59.87
CA LEU A 97 3.30 28.87 -58.99
C LEU A 97 3.07 28.27 -57.61
N PHE A 98 2.82 26.97 -57.54
CA PHE A 98 2.67 26.25 -56.27
C PHE A 98 3.97 26.28 -55.44
N VAL A 99 5.12 26.01 -56.07
CA VAL A 99 6.43 26.07 -55.40
C VAL A 99 6.75 27.49 -54.96
N ILE A 100 6.49 28.51 -55.79
CA ILE A 100 6.70 29.92 -55.44
C ILE A 100 5.80 30.33 -54.27
N SER A 101 4.51 30.01 -54.30
CA SER A 101 3.59 30.32 -53.21
C SER A 101 4.01 29.65 -51.91
N ASN A 102 4.26 28.34 -51.89
CA ASN A 102 4.70 27.68 -50.66
C ASN A 102 6.06 28.18 -50.16
N SER A 103 7.01 28.47 -51.05
CA SER A 103 8.31 29.02 -50.66
C SER A 103 8.19 30.42 -50.06
N THR A 104 7.33 31.28 -50.62
CA THR A 104 7.06 32.63 -50.07
C THR A 104 6.33 32.55 -48.73
N THR A 105 5.30 31.71 -48.59
CA THR A 105 4.62 31.49 -47.31
C THR A 105 5.58 30.92 -46.26
N ALA A 106 6.44 29.99 -46.65
CA ALA A 106 7.48 29.44 -45.79
C ALA A 106 8.51 30.50 -45.39
N LEU A 107 8.98 31.34 -46.31
CA LEU A 107 9.91 32.44 -46.03
C LEU A 107 9.27 33.49 -45.12
N ILE A 108 7.99 33.81 -45.31
CA ILE A 108 7.23 34.71 -44.44
C ILE A 108 7.09 34.08 -43.05
N LEU A 109 6.71 32.80 -42.94
CA LEU A 109 6.60 32.09 -41.67
C LEU A 109 7.95 31.98 -40.95
N ILE A 110 9.04 31.68 -41.68
CA ILE A 110 10.40 31.64 -41.17
C ILE A 110 10.83 33.04 -40.71
N GLY A 111 10.59 34.07 -41.52
CA GLY A 111 10.86 35.47 -41.16
C GLY A 111 10.12 35.87 -39.89
N LEU A 112 8.84 35.53 -39.79
CA LEU A 112 8.00 35.81 -38.62
C LEU A 112 8.43 34.99 -37.39
N LEU A 113 8.88 33.75 -37.56
CA LEU A 113 9.47 32.93 -36.49
C LEU A 113 10.81 33.51 -36.00
N PHE A 114 11.66 33.99 -36.90
CA PHE A 114 12.93 34.62 -36.56
C PHE A 114 12.75 36.02 -35.95
N ILE A 115 11.71 36.76 -36.34
CA ILE A 115 11.31 38.01 -35.69
C ILE A 115 10.79 37.72 -34.27
N ARG A 116 10.07 36.62 -34.07
CA ARG A 116 9.45 36.28 -32.77
C ARG A 116 10.43 35.71 -31.74
N TYR A 117 11.51 35.06 -32.15
CA TYR A 117 12.50 34.48 -31.24
C TYR A 117 13.89 35.10 -31.42
N PRO A 118 14.10 36.35 -30.97
CA PRO A 118 15.45 36.89 -30.85
C PRO A 118 16.30 35.91 -30.02
N ARG A 119 17.50 35.61 -30.52
CA ARG A 119 18.43 34.72 -29.81
C ARG A 119 18.64 35.26 -28.40
N SER A 120 18.21 34.51 -27.38
CA SER A 120 18.46 34.87 -25.99
C SER A 120 19.96 34.87 -25.70
N GLY A 121 20.41 35.87 -24.94
CA GLY A 121 21.75 36.00 -24.37
C GLY A 121 22.11 34.89 -23.37
N SER A 122 21.17 33.99 -23.03
CA SER A 122 21.42 32.87 -22.10
C SER A 122 22.66 32.03 -22.44
N ARG A 123 22.97 31.80 -23.71
CA ARG A 123 24.21 31.09 -24.11
C ARG A 123 25.46 31.90 -23.77
N CYS A 124 25.41 33.22 -23.89
CA CYS A 124 26.54 34.10 -23.58
C CYS A 124 26.78 34.16 -22.06
N PHE A 125 25.72 34.29 -21.26
CA PHE A 125 25.84 34.28 -19.79
C PHE A 125 26.31 32.93 -19.26
N LYS A 126 25.86 31.81 -19.83
CA LYS A 126 26.39 30.48 -19.47
C LYS A 126 27.88 30.35 -19.78
N LYS A 127 28.35 30.91 -20.90
CA LYS A 127 29.77 30.95 -21.22
C LYS A 127 30.55 31.84 -20.25
N ALA A 128 29.99 32.99 -19.85
CA ALA A 128 30.59 33.84 -18.83
C ALA A 128 30.75 33.10 -17.49
N ILE A 129 29.73 32.36 -17.05
CA ILE A 129 29.79 31.52 -15.83
C ILE A 129 30.81 30.38 -15.97
N ALA A 130 30.95 29.80 -17.16
CA ALA A 130 31.95 28.76 -17.41
C ALA A 130 33.39 29.29 -17.35
N LEU A 131 33.60 30.59 -17.65
CA LEU A 131 34.90 31.25 -17.52
C LEU A 131 35.18 31.69 -16.09
N ASP A 132 34.14 32.14 -15.36
CA ASP A 132 34.21 32.55 -13.96
C ASP A 132 32.91 32.20 -13.24
N SER A 133 32.97 31.22 -12.35
CA SER A 133 31.82 30.76 -11.55
C SER A 133 31.34 31.82 -10.55
N ASN A 134 32.15 32.82 -10.23
CA ASN A 134 31.82 33.88 -9.28
C ASN A 134 31.22 35.12 -9.96
N CYS A 135 30.88 35.03 -11.25
CA CYS A 135 30.29 36.13 -12.00
C CYS A 135 28.82 36.36 -11.65
N GLY A 136 28.56 37.12 -10.57
CA GLY A 136 27.20 37.41 -10.10
C GLY A 136 26.29 38.07 -11.14
N GLU A 137 26.82 38.94 -12.00
CA GLU A 137 26.05 39.61 -13.07
C GLU A 137 25.47 38.61 -14.08
N ALA A 138 26.22 37.56 -14.43
CA ALA A 138 25.75 36.54 -15.36
C ALA A 138 24.61 35.71 -14.74
N TYR A 139 24.68 35.39 -13.44
CA TYR A 139 23.59 34.76 -12.70
C TYR A 139 22.35 35.64 -12.63
N MET A 140 22.51 36.94 -12.35
CA MET A 140 21.42 37.93 -12.34
C MET A 140 20.67 37.93 -13.68
N HIS A 141 21.40 38.06 -14.80
CA HIS A 141 20.79 38.08 -16.13
C HIS A 141 20.12 36.76 -16.50
N LEU A 142 20.70 35.61 -16.13
CA LEU A 142 20.04 34.31 -16.30
C LEU A 142 18.77 34.19 -15.45
N GLY A 143 18.74 34.76 -14.25
CA GLY A 143 17.56 34.85 -13.41
C GLY A 143 16.43 35.64 -14.09
N PHE A 144 16.73 36.82 -14.63
CA PHE A 144 15.75 37.61 -15.39
C PHE A 144 15.29 36.93 -16.69
N ILE A 145 16.16 36.18 -17.37
CA ILE A 145 15.76 35.36 -18.52
C ILE A 145 14.82 34.23 -18.07
N ALA A 146 15.10 33.59 -16.94
CA ALA A 146 14.25 32.54 -16.40
C ALA A 146 12.86 33.09 -15.99
N LEU A 147 12.78 34.29 -15.42
CA LEU A 147 11.50 34.97 -15.14
C LEU A 147 10.67 35.19 -16.40
N ARG A 148 11.27 35.69 -17.49
CA ARG A 148 10.58 35.86 -18.78
C ARG A 148 10.11 34.54 -19.40
N LYS A 149 10.81 33.45 -19.12
CA LYS A 149 10.39 32.08 -19.52
C LYS A 149 9.39 31.45 -18.55
N HIS A 150 8.86 32.21 -17.60
CA HIS A 150 7.94 31.73 -16.56
C HIS A 150 8.52 30.63 -15.65
N GLN A 151 9.85 30.49 -15.57
CA GLN A 151 10.54 29.49 -14.74
C GLN A 151 10.88 30.09 -13.37
N LYS A 152 9.88 30.38 -12.54
CA LYS A 152 10.01 31.17 -11.30
C LYS A 152 10.97 30.58 -10.28
N GLN A 153 10.86 29.29 -9.96
CA GLN A 153 11.75 28.63 -8.99
C GLN A 153 13.22 28.69 -9.43
N LYS A 154 13.48 28.44 -10.71
CA LYS A 154 14.82 28.53 -11.28
C LYS A 154 15.34 29.96 -11.24
N ALA A 155 14.48 30.93 -11.55
CA ALA A 155 14.83 32.33 -11.44
C ALA A 155 15.19 32.73 -10.01
N GLY A 156 14.39 32.31 -9.02
CA GLY A 156 14.64 32.55 -7.60
C GLY A 156 16.04 32.11 -7.20
N ARG A 157 16.39 30.84 -7.46
CA ARG A 157 17.73 30.29 -7.16
C ARG A 157 18.87 31.06 -7.83
N LEU A 158 18.71 31.42 -9.11
CA LEU A 158 19.73 32.17 -9.85
C LEU A 158 19.91 33.61 -9.32
N LEU A 159 18.81 34.25 -8.93
CA LEU A 159 18.79 35.59 -8.36
C LEU A 159 19.35 35.63 -6.92
N GLU A 160 19.02 34.64 -6.10
CA GLU A 160 19.61 34.43 -4.77
C GLU A 160 21.12 34.25 -4.85
N HIS A 161 21.58 33.41 -5.78
CA HIS A 161 23.01 33.18 -6.00
C HIS A 161 23.72 34.47 -6.47
N ALA A 162 23.08 35.28 -7.31
CA ALA A 162 23.62 36.58 -7.70
C ALA A 162 23.77 37.55 -6.52
N LEU A 163 22.81 37.57 -5.59
CA LEU A 163 22.91 38.35 -4.34
C LEU A 163 24.03 37.83 -3.43
N GLN A 164 24.18 36.50 -3.30
CA GLN A 164 25.27 35.89 -2.53
C GLN A 164 26.66 36.27 -3.08
N LEU A 165 26.78 36.42 -4.40
CA LEU A 165 28.00 36.90 -5.07
C LEU A 165 28.20 38.43 -4.99
N GLY A 166 27.39 39.15 -4.20
CA GLY A 166 27.57 40.58 -3.91
C GLY A 166 26.95 41.54 -4.93
N VAL A 167 26.05 41.08 -5.81
CA VAL A 167 25.36 41.97 -6.76
C VAL A 167 24.23 42.73 -6.05
N ASP A 168 24.46 44.01 -5.73
CA ASP A 168 23.42 44.88 -5.15
C ASP A 168 22.57 45.57 -6.23
N ASP A 169 21.61 44.85 -6.80
CA ASP A 169 20.60 45.41 -7.71
C ASP A 169 19.21 45.40 -7.03
N LYS A 170 18.62 46.60 -6.88
CA LYS A 170 17.26 46.81 -6.32
C LYS A 170 16.19 46.00 -7.04
N ARG A 171 16.38 45.71 -8.34
CA ARG A 171 15.46 44.89 -9.15
C ARG A 171 15.44 43.44 -8.66
N ILE A 172 16.60 42.89 -8.29
CA ILE A 172 16.67 41.51 -7.79
C ILE A 172 15.86 41.37 -6.50
N LYS A 173 16.07 42.29 -5.55
CA LYS A 173 15.33 42.34 -4.28
C LYS A 173 13.81 42.44 -4.50
N LYS A 174 13.38 43.29 -5.44
CA LYS A 174 11.96 43.44 -5.80
C LYS A 174 11.36 42.16 -6.39
N GLU A 175 12.04 41.52 -7.34
CA GLU A 175 11.55 40.29 -7.98
C GLU A 175 11.54 39.09 -7.02
N LEU A 176 12.56 38.94 -6.19
CA LEU A 176 12.59 37.89 -5.16
C LEU A 176 11.47 38.08 -4.13
N LYS A 177 11.24 39.32 -3.67
CA LYS A 177 10.09 39.65 -2.80
C LYS A 177 8.78 39.20 -3.44
N PHE A 178 8.57 39.51 -4.72
CA PHE A 178 7.35 39.10 -5.44
C PHE A 178 7.23 37.57 -5.61
N ILE A 179 8.34 36.86 -5.88
CA ILE A 179 8.35 35.39 -5.93
C ILE A 179 7.95 34.81 -4.58
N TYR A 180 8.58 35.25 -3.49
CA TYR A 180 8.31 34.72 -2.16
C TYR A 180 6.91 35.08 -1.66
N GLU A 181 6.42 36.30 -1.86
CA GLU A 181 5.04 36.66 -1.50
C GLU A 181 4.03 35.73 -2.17
N ARG A 182 4.26 35.42 -3.45
CA ARG A 182 3.38 34.51 -4.20
C ARG A 182 3.49 33.06 -3.73
N GLU A 183 4.71 32.56 -3.50
CA GLU A 183 4.91 31.20 -2.98
C GLU A 183 4.36 31.06 -1.56
N PHE A 184 4.48 32.09 -0.74
CA PHE A 184 3.90 32.18 0.60
C PHE A 184 2.38 32.13 0.54
N ILE A 185 1.73 32.96 -0.29
CA ILE A 185 0.26 32.91 -0.47
C ILE A 185 -0.17 31.52 -0.95
N GLN A 186 0.55 30.93 -1.91
CA GLN A 186 0.24 29.60 -2.42
C GLN A 186 0.36 28.53 -1.31
N PHE A 187 1.37 28.63 -0.45
CA PHE A 187 1.54 27.76 0.71
C PHE A 187 0.34 27.86 1.67
N PHE A 188 -0.12 29.07 2.03
CA PHE A 188 -1.30 29.24 2.90
C PHE A 188 -2.59 28.72 2.27
N MET A 189 -2.77 28.92 0.96
CA MET A 189 -3.94 28.38 0.27
C MET A 189 -3.95 26.85 0.29
N LEU A 190 -2.80 26.21 0.06
CA LEU A 190 -2.66 24.76 0.15
C LEU A 190 -2.93 24.26 1.57
N GLN A 191 -2.39 24.92 2.59
CA GLN A 191 -2.64 24.56 3.99
C GLN A 191 -4.13 24.69 4.34
N LYS A 192 -4.79 25.78 3.91
CA LYS A 192 -6.22 25.98 4.11
C LYS A 192 -7.07 24.91 3.42
N GLU A 193 -6.69 24.46 2.23
CA GLU A 193 -7.35 23.37 1.54
C GLU A 193 -7.16 22.02 2.25
N GLU A 194 -5.96 21.74 2.75
CA GLU A 194 -5.69 20.55 3.55
C GLU A 194 -6.50 20.54 4.84
N ASP A 195 -6.60 21.68 5.54
CA ASP A 195 -7.37 21.78 6.78
C ASP A 195 -8.87 21.66 6.50
N LYS A 196 -9.37 22.20 5.38
CA LYS A 196 -10.76 21.95 4.93
C LYS A 196 -11.02 20.46 4.64
N LYS A 197 -10.05 19.75 4.04
CA LYS A 197 -10.15 18.30 3.82
C LYS A 197 -10.15 17.51 5.13
N LYS A 198 -9.25 17.84 6.06
CA LYS A 198 -9.21 17.24 7.41
C LYS A 198 -10.53 17.48 8.15
N GLN A 199 -11.06 18.69 8.10
CA GLN A 199 -12.35 19.03 8.71
C GLN A 199 -13.48 18.20 8.11
N GLY A 200 -13.55 18.06 6.79
CA GLY A 200 -14.56 17.21 6.13
C GLY A 200 -14.48 15.73 6.53
N VAL A 201 -13.28 15.19 6.76
CA VAL A 201 -13.11 13.82 7.29
C VAL A 201 -13.61 13.74 8.73
N ILE A 202 -13.27 14.71 9.58
CA ILE A 202 -13.75 14.77 10.97
C ILE A 202 -15.28 14.84 11.01
N ASP A 203 -15.89 15.68 10.18
CA ASP A 203 -17.35 15.83 10.11
C ASP A 203 -18.04 14.51 9.69
N CYS A 204 -17.47 13.81 8.71
CA CYS A 204 -17.95 12.50 8.28
C CYS A 204 -17.85 11.44 9.39
N GLN A 205 -16.72 11.41 10.13
CA GLN A 205 -16.54 10.53 11.27
C GLN A 205 -17.50 10.84 12.41
N LEU A 206 -17.72 12.13 12.72
CA LEU A 206 -18.71 12.55 13.72
C LEU A 206 -20.12 12.12 13.33
N GLN A 207 -20.47 12.18 12.05
CA GLN A 207 -21.77 11.69 11.56
C GLN A 207 -21.89 10.17 11.74
N GLN A 208 -20.85 9.39 11.43
CA GLN A 208 -20.83 7.93 11.65
C GLN A 208 -20.93 7.56 13.14
N ILE A 209 -20.25 8.32 14.01
CA ILE A 209 -20.35 8.13 15.46
C ILE A 209 -21.80 8.35 15.92
N LYS A 210 -22.46 9.41 15.44
CA LYS A 210 -23.88 9.68 15.76
C LYS A 210 -24.81 8.56 15.28
N THR A 211 -24.60 8.02 14.09
CA THR A 211 -25.41 6.89 13.58
C THR A 211 -25.22 5.64 14.42
N HIS A 212 -23.98 5.28 14.77
CA HIS A 212 -23.71 4.13 15.64
C HIS A 212 -24.25 4.31 17.06
N GLN A 213 -24.23 5.53 17.60
CA GLN A 213 -24.85 5.81 18.90
C GLN A 213 -26.38 5.57 18.85
N ALA A 214 -27.04 5.95 17.76
CA ALA A 214 -28.47 5.67 17.56
C ALA A 214 -28.75 4.16 17.43
N GLU A 215 -27.92 3.42 16.70
CA GLU A 215 -28.02 1.95 16.57
C GLU A 215 -27.82 1.25 17.93
N ILE A 216 -26.82 1.66 18.71
CA ILE A 216 -26.58 1.13 20.06
C ILE A 216 -27.80 1.38 20.96
N HIS A 217 -28.41 2.56 20.88
CA HIS A 217 -29.62 2.87 21.63
C HIS A 217 -30.78 1.95 21.23
N LEU A 218 -31.00 1.75 19.93
CA LEU A 218 -32.02 0.84 19.41
C LEU A 218 -31.80 -0.61 19.89
N LEU A 219 -30.57 -1.11 19.80
CA LEU A 219 -30.22 -2.46 20.26
C LEU A 219 -30.45 -2.64 21.77
N LYS A 220 -30.13 -1.62 22.59
CA LYS A 220 -30.42 -1.63 24.03
C LYS A 220 -31.92 -1.72 24.32
N THR A 221 -32.74 -1.00 23.57
CA THR A 221 -34.20 -1.09 23.65
C THR A 221 -34.68 -2.50 23.30
N ASN A 222 -34.17 -3.08 22.20
CA ASN A 222 -34.53 -4.44 21.78
C ASN A 222 -34.13 -5.51 22.81
N ILE A 223 -32.94 -5.40 23.41
CA ILE A 223 -32.51 -6.31 24.48
C ILE A 223 -33.47 -6.22 25.68
N THR A 224 -33.94 -5.02 26.01
CA THR A 224 -34.87 -4.81 27.12
C THR A 224 -36.23 -5.48 26.84
N ILE A 225 -36.74 -5.34 25.62
CA ILE A 225 -37.96 -6.01 25.15
C ILE A 225 -37.80 -7.55 25.16
N LEU A 226 -36.69 -8.07 24.66
CA LEU A 226 -36.44 -9.52 24.66
C LEU A 226 -36.31 -10.07 26.08
N LYS A 227 -35.70 -9.32 27.01
CA LYS A 227 -35.62 -9.70 28.43
C LYS A 227 -37.00 -9.73 29.08
N SER A 228 -37.87 -8.76 28.81
CA SER A 228 -39.25 -8.78 29.34
C SER A 228 -40.05 -9.95 28.77
N HIS A 229 -39.94 -10.21 27.46
CA HIS A 229 -40.58 -11.35 26.82
C HIS A 229 -40.07 -12.68 27.38
N SER A 230 -38.76 -12.87 27.55
CA SER A 230 -38.18 -14.09 28.13
C SER A 230 -38.67 -14.33 29.56
N ARG A 231 -38.77 -13.26 30.39
CA ARG A 231 -39.36 -13.35 31.73
C ARG A 231 -40.82 -13.78 31.68
N GLN A 232 -41.61 -13.22 30.75
CA GLN A 232 -43.00 -13.60 30.53
C GLN A 232 -43.13 -15.08 30.12
N THR A 233 -42.34 -15.53 29.14
CA THR A 233 -42.34 -16.94 28.69
C THR A 233 -41.97 -17.90 29.82
N ARG A 234 -40.95 -17.56 30.64
CA ARG A 234 -40.57 -18.36 31.81
C ARG A 234 -41.68 -18.41 32.86
N SER A 235 -42.37 -17.29 33.10
CA SER A 235 -43.53 -17.24 34.00
C SER A 235 -44.65 -18.16 33.51
N ASN A 236 -45.02 -18.06 32.23
CA ASN A 236 -46.03 -18.91 31.60
C ASN A 236 -45.66 -20.40 31.66
N ALA A 237 -44.38 -20.74 31.38
CA ALA A 237 -43.90 -22.11 31.46
C ALA A 237 -43.98 -22.66 32.89
N ARG A 238 -43.62 -21.86 33.91
CA ARG A 238 -43.76 -22.26 35.32
C ARG A 238 -45.22 -22.52 35.70
N GLN A 239 -46.15 -21.67 35.25
CA GLN A 239 -47.58 -21.89 35.45
C GLN A 239 -48.06 -23.18 34.76
N ALA A 240 -47.64 -23.44 33.53
CA ALA A 240 -48.00 -24.66 32.79
C ALA A 240 -47.48 -25.93 33.49
N VAL A 241 -46.24 -25.91 33.99
CA VAL A 241 -45.66 -27.01 34.78
C VAL A 241 -46.47 -27.23 36.06
N LYS A 242 -46.83 -26.16 36.78
CA LYS A 242 -47.67 -26.26 37.99
C LYS A 242 -49.02 -26.90 37.70
N ILE A 243 -49.68 -26.50 36.60
CA ILE A 243 -50.95 -27.09 36.16
C ILE A 243 -50.78 -28.58 35.80
N LYS A 244 -49.71 -28.94 35.08
CA LYS A 244 -49.43 -30.34 34.73
C LYS A 244 -49.12 -31.20 35.95
N SER A 245 -48.33 -30.70 36.91
CA SER A 245 -48.06 -31.37 38.19
C SER A 245 -49.35 -31.66 38.91
N GLN A 246 -50.21 -30.65 39.09
CA GLN A 246 -51.50 -30.83 39.75
C GLN A 246 -52.40 -31.86 39.03
N LYS A 247 -52.43 -31.85 37.69
CA LYS A 247 -53.14 -32.89 36.92
C LYS A 247 -52.53 -34.27 37.10
N MET A 248 -51.20 -34.37 37.20
CA MET A 248 -50.49 -35.62 37.41
C MET A 248 -50.69 -36.16 38.82
N ASP A 249 -50.67 -35.30 39.84
CA ASP A 249 -50.97 -35.65 41.23
C ASP A 249 -52.41 -36.17 41.36
N ASN A 250 -53.37 -35.51 40.70
CA ASN A 250 -54.75 -35.98 40.62
C ASN A 250 -54.83 -37.36 39.95
N ARG A 251 -54.14 -37.55 38.80
CA ARG A 251 -54.09 -38.85 38.12
C ARG A 251 -53.43 -39.93 38.96
N ILE A 252 -52.35 -39.62 39.68
CA ILE A 252 -51.67 -40.57 40.58
C ILE A 252 -52.59 -40.95 41.72
N SER A 253 -53.34 -40.00 42.28
CA SER A 253 -54.37 -40.27 43.28
C SER A 253 -55.46 -41.20 42.74
N ASP A 254 -55.97 -40.93 41.53
CA ASP A 254 -56.95 -41.80 40.88
C ASP A 254 -56.38 -43.18 40.59
N PHE A 255 -55.14 -43.25 40.11
CA PHE A 255 -54.42 -44.50 39.89
C PHE A 255 -54.22 -45.26 41.19
N LYS A 256 -53.83 -44.60 42.29
CA LYS A 256 -53.68 -45.25 43.60
C LYS A 256 -55.00 -45.85 44.05
N LYS A 257 -56.10 -45.12 43.97
CA LYS A 257 -57.43 -45.67 44.30
C LYS A 257 -57.78 -46.88 43.43
N ASN A 258 -57.51 -46.79 42.13
CA ASN A 258 -57.80 -47.86 41.18
C ASN A 258 -56.87 -49.08 41.38
N TYR A 259 -55.61 -48.85 41.73
CA TYR A 259 -54.65 -49.89 42.06
C TYR A 259 -54.87 -50.47 43.45
N GLU A 260 -55.33 -49.72 44.43
CA GLU A 260 -55.76 -50.27 45.72
C GLU A 260 -56.96 -51.19 45.52
N ALA A 261 -57.93 -50.80 44.69
CA ALA A 261 -59.02 -51.68 44.26
C ALA A 261 -58.49 -52.93 43.54
N LYS A 262 -57.57 -52.76 42.58
CA LYS A 262 -56.95 -53.89 41.89
C LYS A 262 -56.02 -54.71 42.77
N ILE A 263 -55.37 -54.16 43.79
CA ILE A 263 -54.53 -54.89 44.74
C ILE A 263 -55.43 -55.71 45.64
N ILE A 264 -56.62 -55.24 46.01
CA ILE A 264 -57.65 -56.07 46.66
C ILE A 264 -58.09 -57.21 45.74
N ASP A 265 -58.29 -56.94 44.44
CA ASP A 265 -58.62 -57.98 43.44
C ASP A 265 -57.44 -58.94 43.19
N ILE A 266 -56.20 -58.43 43.15
CA ILE A 266 -54.97 -59.19 42.95
C ILE A 266 -54.57 -59.92 44.23
N GLU A 267 -54.87 -59.46 45.45
CA GLU A 267 -54.70 -60.24 46.68
C GLU A 267 -55.68 -61.41 46.74
N LYS A 268 -56.81 -61.29 46.03
CA LYS A 268 -57.73 -62.39 45.74
C LYS A 268 -57.18 -63.35 44.68
N GLU A 269 -56.46 -62.85 43.68
CA GLU A 269 -55.90 -63.59 42.53
C GLU A 269 -54.47 -64.17 42.80
N LYS A 270 -53.69 -63.55 43.70
CA LYS A 270 -52.34 -63.94 44.17
C LYS A 270 -52.40 -65.09 45.18
N LYS A 271 -53.60 -65.56 45.51
CA LYS A 271 -53.81 -66.89 46.08
C LYS A 271 -53.62 -68.01 45.05
N GLU A 272 -53.48 -67.69 43.76
CA GLU A 272 -53.47 -68.71 42.71
C GLU A 272 -52.17 -68.86 41.92
N LEU A 273 -51.41 -67.86 41.46
CA LEU A 273 -50.20 -68.18 40.67
C LEU A 273 -49.08 -67.13 40.77
N LEU A 274 -47.91 -67.58 41.22
CA LEU A 274 -46.61 -66.95 41.05
C LEU A 274 -45.90 -67.64 39.87
N GLU A 275 -45.41 -66.88 38.87
CA GLU A 275 -44.09 -67.08 38.23
C GLU A 275 -43.80 -66.03 37.13
N GLY A 276 -42.64 -65.38 37.23
CA GLY A 276 -41.70 -65.18 36.10
C GLY A 276 -41.74 -63.87 35.28
N PRO A 277 -40.57 -63.31 34.83
CA PRO A 277 -40.35 -61.88 34.56
C PRO A 277 -39.93 -61.55 33.08
N GLU A 278 -39.71 -60.28 32.69
CA GLU A 278 -38.63 -59.85 31.75
C GLU A 278 -38.48 -58.31 31.46
N GLN A 279 -37.20 -57.88 31.38
CA GLN A 279 -36.50 -56.90 30.48
C GLN A 279 -36.62 -55.34 30.53
N GLY A 280 -35.42 -54.70 30.68
CA GLY A 280 -34.81 -53.58 29.90
C GLY A 280 -35.36 -52.14 30.00
N PRO A 281 -34.52 -51.06 29.99
CA PRO A 281 -34.12 -50.46 28.69
C PRO A 281 -32.78 -49.67 28.61
N VAL A 282 -32.52 -49.26 27.36
CA VAL A 282 -31.37 -48.61 26.70
C VAL A 282 -31.16 -47.12 27.03
N ILE A 283 -29.90 -46.67 26.97
CA ILE A 283 -29.42 -45.28 27.12
C ILE A 283 -29.15 -44.65 25.74
N PHE A 284 -29.61 -43.40 25.54
CA PHE A 284 -29.34 -42.55 24.37
C PHE A 284 -28.04 -41.76 24.52
N VAL A 285 -27.24 -41.69 23.44
CA VAL A 285 -26.01 -40.89 23.36
C VAL A 285 -26.06 -39.95 22.15
N ASN A 286 -25.67 -38.69 22.36
CA ASN A 286 -25.66 -37.59 21.38
C ASN A 286 -24.38 -37.64 20.52
N LEU A 287 -24.55 -38.06 19.27
CA LEU A 287 -23.55 -38.00 18.20
C LEU A 287 -23.20 -36.55 17.84
N THR A 288 -21.93 -36.16 18.00
CA THR A 288 -21.16 -35.40 16.99
C THR A 288 -19.71 -35.15 17.39
N ASN A 289 -19.38 -35.17 18.69
CA ASN A 289 -17.96 -35.14 19.14
C ASN A 289 -17.38 -36.53 19.41
N GLU A 290 -18.22 -37.53 19.73
CA GLU A 290 -17.75 -38.89 20.03
C GLU A 290 -17.37 -39.70 18.81
N LEU A 291 -17.87 -39.41 17.61
CA LEU A 291 -17.55 -40.19 16.41
C LEU A 291 -16.12 -39.95 15.92
N PHE A 292 -15.60 -38.74 16.17
CA PHE A 292 -14.22 -38.38 15.85
C PHE A 292 -13.23 -38.87 16.93
N GLU A 293 -13.64 -38.85 18.21
CA GLU A 293 -12.84 -39.46 19.28
C GLU A 293 -12.92 -41.00 19.29
N SER A 294 -14.02 -41.62 18.85
CA SER A 294 -14.18 -43.08 18.85
C SER A 294 -13.35 -43.74 17.75
N GLU A 295 -13.27 -43.18 16.53
CA GLU A 295 -12.40 -43.70 15.47
C GLU A 295 -10.91 -43.61 15.83
N ILE A 296 -10.50 -42.57 16.56
CA ILE A 296 -9.12 -42.44 17.05
C ILE A 296 -8.85 -43.47 18.17
N ARG A 297 -9.84 -43.75 19.02
CA ARG A 297 -9.74 -44.80 20.06
C ARG A 297 -9.73 -46.21 19.49
N THR A 298 -10.40 -46.48 18.36
CA THR A 298 -10.43 -47.82 17.72
C THR A 298 -9.17 -48.12 16.90
N ALA A 299 -8.41 -47.11 16.46
CA ALA A 299 -7.24 -47.29 15.61
C ALA A 299 -5.97 -47.82 16.32
N ASN A 300 -5.99 -48.06 17.65
CA ASN A 300 -4.92 -48.63 18.50
C ASN A 300 -3.52 -48.00 18.41
N LEU A 301 -3.31 -46.96 17.61
CA LEU A 301 -2.05 -46.22 17.57
C LEU A 301 -2.02 -45.25 18.75
N SER A 302 -1.23 -45.61 19.76
CA SER A 302 -1.03 -44.73 20.91
C SER A 302 -0.35 -43.44 20.44
N TYR A 303 -0.76 -42.31 21.03
CA TYR A 303 -0.10 -41.01 20.84
C TYR A 303 1.43 -41.11 20.95
N HIS A 304 1.91 -41.94 21.88
CA HIS A 304 3.34 -42.21 22.10
C HIS A 304 4.02 -42.86 20.88
N GLN A 305 3.39 -43.83 20.21
CA GLN A 305 3.96 -44.48 19.03
C GLN A 305 4.10 -43.51 17.86
N VAL A 306 3.09 -42.65 17.63
CA VAL A 306 3.15 -41.62 16.58
C VAL A 306 4.22 -40.58 16.91
N ALA A 307 4.31 -40.16 18.17
CA ALA A 307 5.36 -39.24 18.63
C ALA A 307 6.77 -39.81 18.47
N GLU A 308 7.01 -41.09 18.80
CA GLU A 308 8.30 -41.75 18.55
C GLU A 308 8.58 -41.90 17.06
N GLY A 309 7.57 -42.22 16.23
CA GLY A 309 7.72 -42.25 14.78
C GLY A 309 8.14 -40.90 14.21
N LEU A 310 7.50 -39.81 14.67
CA LEU A 310 7.86 -38.44 14.30
C LEU A 310 9.27 -38.06 14.78
N LYS A 311 9.64 -38.44 16.00
CA LYS A 311 10.97 -38.22 16.59
C LYS A 311 12.08 -39.01 15.89
N ASN A 312 11.75 -40.10 15.21
CA ASN A 312 12.71 -40.83 14.37
C ASN A 312 12.82 -40.21 12.97
N GLY A 313 11.70 -39.72 12.41
CA GLY A 313 11.68 -39.06 11.10
C GLY A 313 12.23 -37.62 11.12
N LEU A 314 12.08 -36.93 12.25
CA LEU A 314 12.71 -35.65 12.56
C LEU A 314 13.88 -35.94 13.47
N GLU A 315 15.11 -35.74 13.00
CA GLU A 315 16.33 -35.96 13.79
C GLU A 315 16.14 -35.51 15.25
N LEU A 316 16.61 -36.32 16.20
CA LEU A 316 16.27 -36.23 17.63
C LEU A 316 16.43 -34.80 18.20
N ASP A 317 17.44 -34.08 17.73
CA ASP A 317 17.79 -32.74 18.17
C ASP A 317 16.73 -31.71 17.73
N TYR A 318 16.22 -31.85 16.50
CA TYR A 318 15.12 -31.02 16.01
C TYR A 318 13.84 -31.25 16.79
N TRP A 319 13.48 -32.52 17.04
CA TRP A 319 12.29 -32.84 17.82
C TRP A 319 12.33 -32.23 19.21
N LYS A 320 13.48 -32.27 19.90
CA LYS A 320 13.63 -31.67 21.24
C LYS A 320 13.39 -30.17 21.23
N SER A 321 13.85 -29.46 20.19
CA SER A 321 13.79 -28.00 20.09
C SER A 321 12.38 -27.41 19.89
N PHE A 322 11.42 -28.19 19.37
CA PHE A 322 10.04 -27.72 19.16
C PHE A 322 9.33 -27.42 20.47
N SER A 323 8.40 -26.47 20.43
CA SER A 323 7.49 -26.22 21.56
C SER A 323 6.61 -27.45 21.83
N LYS A 324 6.13 -27.58 23.07
CA LYS A 324 5.18 -28.65 23.44
C LYS A 324 3.91 -28.60 22.57
N GLN A 325 3.42 -27.42 22.26
CA GLN A 325 2.20 -27.24 21.47
C GLN A 325 2.41 -27.60 19.99
N THR A 326 3.56 -27.27 19.42
CA THR A 326 3.96 -27.69 18.06
C THR A 326 3.98 -29.22 17.96
N LYS A 327 4.58 -29.91 18.95
CA LYS A 327 4.60 -31.37 19.00
C LYS A 327 3.18 -31.95 19.03
N VAL A 328 2.29 -31.37 19.83
CA VAL A 328 0.88 -31.78 19.87
C VAL A 328 0.23 -31.66 18.50
N TYR A 329 0.36 -30.51 17.83
CA TYR A 329 -0.22 -30.33 16.49
C TYR A 329 0.36 -31.30 15.45
N LEU A 330 1.67 -31.53 15.44
CA LEU A 330 2.30 -32.50 14.54
C LEU A 330 1.82 -33.94 14.81
N VAL A 331 1.77 -34.36 16.08
CA VAL A 331 1.31 -35.71 16.44
C VAL A 331 -0.16 -35.89 16.07
N THR A 332 -1.01 -34.90 16.36
CA THR A 332 -2.44 -34.96 16.01
C THR A 332 -2.64 -35.04 14.50
N ALA A 333 -1.93 -34.21 13.72
CA ALA A 333 -2.01 -34.24 12.27
C ALA A 333 -1.57 -35.60 11.70
N GLU A 334 -0.45 -36.15 12.20
CA GLU A 334 0.08 -37.43 11.76
C GLU A 334 -0.78 -38.62 12.15
N GLN A 335 -1.27 -38.64 13.39
CA GLN A 335 -2.17 -39.68 13.86
C GLN A 335 -3.44 -39.70 13.00
N THR A 336 -4.02 -38.53 12.73
CA THR A 336 -5.21 -38.40 11.88
C THR A 336 -4.92 -38.82 10.44
N PHE A 337 -3.77 -38.43 9.90
CA PHE A 337 -3.32 -38.85 8.56
C PHE A 337 -3.19 -40.37 8.44
N LEU A 338 -2.55 -41.03 9.41
CA LEU A 338 -2.39 -42.49 9.42
C LEU A 338 -3.74 -43.21 9.56
N THR A 339 -4.66 -42.68 10.37
CA THR A 339 -6.02 -43.21 10.48
C THR A 339 -6.78 -43.06 9.16
N PHE A 340 -6.64 -41.92 8.48
CA PHE A 340 -7.29 -41.67 7.20
C PHE A 340 -6.73 -42.56 6.09
N LEU A 341 -5.44 -42.90 6.12
CA LEU A 341 -4.82 -43.81 5.15
C LEU A 341 -5.35 -45.24 5.22
N LYS A 342 -5.88 -45.68 6.36
CA LYS A 342 -6.43 -47.04 6.54
C LYS A 342 -7.86 -47.20 6.03
N SER A 343 -8.54 -46.10 5.73
CA SER A 343 -9.93 -46.09 5.28
C SER A 343 -9.99 -45.96 3.76
N GLU A 344 -10.86 -46.75 3.13
CA GLU A 344 -11.06 -46.73 1.67
C GLU A 344 -11.96 -45.56 1.20
N GLU A 345 -12.58 -44.82 2.12
CA GLU A 345 -13.48 -43.72 1.80
C GLU A 345 -12.75 -42.46 1.30
N ILE A 346 -13.41 -41.69 0.44
CA ILE A 346 -12.92 -40.38 -0.01
C ILE A 346 -13.00 -39.41 1.18
N LYS A 347 -11.86 -39.14 1.81
CA LYS A 347 -11.76 -38.21 2.94
C LYS A 347 -11.25 -36.83 2.52
N ASP A 348 -11.77 -35.79 3.19
CA ASP A 348 -11.22 -34.44 3.13
C ASP A 348 -10.08 -34.30 4.14
N PHE A 349 -8.86 -34.08 3.64
CA PHE A 349 -7.64 -33.91 4.44
C PHE A 349 -7.43 -32.46 4.92
N SER A 350 -8.39 -31.56 4.73
CA SER A 350 -8.26 -30.13 5.04
C SER A 350 -7.96 -29.87 6.52
N LEU A 351 -8.57 -30.63 7.43
CA LEU A 351 -8.31 -30.55 8.88
C LEU A 351 -6.87 -30.96 9.23
N ILE A 352 -6.33 -32.00 8.59
CA ILE A 352 -4.94 -32.42 8.78
C ILE A 352 -3.98 -31.32 8.29
N GLY A 353 -4.26 -30.75 7.11
CA GLY A 353 -3.51 -29.61 6.58
C GLY A 353 -3.53 -28.38 7.49
N LEU A 354 -4.65 -28.13 8.17
CA LEU A 354 -4.79 -27.04 9.14
C LEU A 354 -3.90 -27.24 10.37
N GLU A 355 -3.83 -28.47 10.89
CA GLU A 355 -2.98 -28.79 12.05
C GLU A 355 -1.48 -28.63 11.71
N TYR A 356 -1.03 -29.02 10.51
CA TYR A 356 0.35 -28.70 10.08
C TYR A 356 0.59 -27.19 9.97
N CYS A 357 -0.38 -26.43 9.46
CA CYS A 357 -0.26 -24.97 9.37
C CYS A 357 -0.16 -24.33 10.77
N LYS A 358 -0.94 -24.79 11.75
CA LYS A 358 -0.86 -24.31 13.14
C LYS A 358 0.50 -24.61 13.77
N ALA A 359 1.04 -25.81 13.55
CA ALA A 359 2.38 -26.18 14.02
C ALA A 359 3.46 -25.22 13.47
N LEU A 360 3.42 -24.96 12.15
CA LEU A 360 4.33 -24.04 11.50
C LEU A 360 4.17 -22.59 12.00
N GLU A 361 2.93 -22.12 12.13
CA GLU A 361 2.62 -20.77 12.59
C GLU A 361 3.17 -20.52 14.00
N LEU A 362 3.03 -21.50 14.89
CA LEU A 362 3.49 -21.38 16.26
C LEU A 362 5.03 -21.32 16.35
N GLU A 363 5.75 -22.12 15.57
CA GLU A 363 7.21 -22.05 15.52
C GLU A 363 7.72 -20.77 14.86
N ILE A 364 7.07 -20.28 13.80
CA ILE A 364 7.41 -18.99 13.19
C ILE A 364 7.28 -17.86 14.23
N ASN A 365 6.15 -17.81 14.95
CA ASN A 365 5.93 -16.77 15.94
C ASN A 365 6.95 -16.82 17.07
N LYS A 366 7.21 -18.03 17.61
CA LYS A 366 8.19 -18.25 18.68
C LYS A 366 9.60 -17.79 18.28
N ARG A 367 10.02 -18.05 17.03
CA ARG A 367 11.42 -17.88 16.62
C ARG A 367 11.71 -16.52 15.99
N PHE A 368 10.75 -15.99 15.23
CA PHE A 368 10.92 -14.75 14.48
C PHE A 368 10.16 -13.57 15.06
N ILE A 369 8.96 -13.77 15.60
CA ILE A 369 8.11 -12.66 16.03
C ILE A 369 8.38 -12.26 17.47
N THR A 370 8.30 -13.20 18.42
CA THR A 370 8.56 -12.91 19.84
C THR A 370 9.94 -12.27 20.04
N PRO A 371 11.03 -12.80 19.47
CA PRO A 371 12.35 -12.23 19.69
C PRO A 371 12.55 -10.89 18.98
N PHE A 372 11.77 -10.60 17.92
CA PHE A 372 11.78 -9.28 17.31
C PHE A 372 11.12 -8.22 18.21
N VAL A 373 10.03 -8.57 18.90
CA VAL A 373 9.39 -7.68 19.87
C VAL A 373 10.36 -7.33 20.98
N ASP A 374 11.13 -8.31 21.47
CA ASP A 374 12.19 -8.09 22.44
C ASP A 374 13.32 -7.22 21.86
N TYR A 375 13.75 -7.51 20.63
CA TYR A 375 14.80 -6.74 19.92
C TYR A 375 14.44 -5.26 19.76
N ILE A 376 13.17 -4.93 19.49
CA ILE A 376 12.74 -3.55 19.26
C ILE A 376 12.34 -2.81 20.55
N LYS A 377 12.43 -3.46 21.73
CA LYS A 377 11.90 -2.91 22.98
C LYS A 377 12.53 -1.56 23.37
N GLU A 378 13.83 -1.41 23.16
CA GLU A 378 14.56 -0.15 23.42
C GLU A 378 14.23 0.95 22.40
N ASP A 379 13.91 0.56 21.16
CA ASP A 379 13.64 1.46 20.04
C ASP A 379 12.14 1.49 19.65
N LYS A 380 11.29 1.09 20.59
CA LYS A 380 9.85 0.86 20.36
C LYS A 380 9.17 2.13 19.85
N GLU A 381 9.45 3.27 20.48
CA GLU A 381 8.84 4.54 20.08
C GLU A 381 9.27 5.00 18.68
N GLU A 382 10.55 4.87 18.33
CA GLU A 382 11.03 5.27 17.00
C GLU A 382 10.44 4.36 15.93
N PHE A 383 10.41 3.05 16.17
CA PHE A 383 9.78 2.07 15.30
C PHE A 383 8.30 2.43 15.06
N LEU A 384 7.54 2.70 16.12
CA LEU A 384 6.13 3.10 16.01
C LEU A 384 5.97 4.47 15.33
N LYS A 385 6.88 5.44 15.55
CA LYS A 385 6.88 6.75 14.86
C LYS A 385 7.13 6.60 13.36
N ILE A 386 8.12 5.80 12.97
CA ILE A 386 8.44 5.48 11.56
C ILE A 386 7.20 4.90 10.88
N CYS A 387 6.50 3.99 11.56
CA CYS A 387 5.26 3.41 11.07
C CYS A 387 4.13 4.44 10.97
N LYS A 388 3.91 5.31 11.98
CA LYS A 388 2.92 6.40 11.96
C LYS A 388 3.19 7.45 10.87
N THR A 389 4.45 7.69 10.50
CA THR A 389 4.82 8.72 9.51
C THR A 389 4.50 8.32 8.07
N GLY A 390 4.34 7.02 7.79
CA GLY A 390 3.86 6.52 6.49
C GLY A 390 2.42 6.94 6.17
N GLU A 391 1.60 7.11 7.22
CA GLU A 391 0.17 7.45 7.18
C GLU A 391 -0.10 8.86 6.65
N LYS A 392 0.80 9.80 6.95
CA LYS A 392 0.70 11.19 6.50
C LYS A 392 1.04 11.39 5.01
N LYS A 393 1.58 10.38 4.30
CA LYS A 393 2.08 10.51 2.91
C LYS A 393 1.15 9.96 1.81
N ASN A 394 -0.15 9.76 2.07
CA ASN A 394 -1.13 9.23 1.08
C ASN A 394 -0.70 7.91 0.39
N LYS A 395 0.17 7.12 1.04
CA LYS A 395 0.48 5.75 0.62
C LYS A 395 -0.54 4.80 1.27
N PRO A 396 -0.90 3.67 0.62
CA PRO A 396 -2.04 2.86 1.04
C PRO A 396 -1.92 2.39 2.50
N LYS A 397 -3.10 2.26 3.15
CA LYS A 397 -3.39 1.86 4.55
C LYS A 397 -2.75 0.56 5.08
N TYR A 398 -1.77 -0.01 4.40
CA TYR A 398 -1.13 -1.26 4.82
C TYR A 398 -0.06 -0.96 5.88
N PHE A 399 -0.51 -0.50 7.05
CA PHE A 399 0.24 -0.58 8.28
C PHE A 399 0.43 -2.06 8.60
N GLY A 400 1.68 -2.48 8.68
CA GLY A 400 2.03 -3.89 8.83
C GLY A 400 1.43 -4.48 10.10
N TYR A 401 1.20 -5.78 10.09
CA TYR A 401 0.80 -6.53 11.28
C TYR A 401 1.87 -6.51 12.39
N LEU A 402 3.10 -6.15 12.04
CA LEU A 402 4.24 -6.10 12.95
C LEU A 402 4.16 -4.94 13.97
N PRO A 403 3.89 -3.68 13.56
CA PRO A 403 3.52 -2.60 14.49
C PRO A 403 2.38 -2.96 15.45
N MET A 404 1.36 -3.68 14.99
CA MET A 404 0.24 -4.09 15.85
C MET A 404 0.69 -5.05 16.96
N ILE A 405 1.64 -5.94 16.67
CA ILE A 405 2.22 -6.82 17.70
C ILE A 405 3.11 -6.06 18.68
N VAL A 406 3.90 -5.11 18.18
CA VAL A 406 4.82 -4.31 19.01
C VAL A 406 4.05 -3.32 19.91
N ASP A 407 2.91 -2.81 19.44
CA ASP A 407 2.06 -1.86 20.15
C ASP A 407 1.04 -2.56 21.07
N GLU A 408 1.57 -3.29 22.06
CA GLU A 408 0.78 -4.03 23.05
C GLU A 408 -0.22 -3.14 23.82
N GLU A 409 0.06 -1.84 23.93
CA GLU A 409 -0.80 -0.88 24.61
C GLU A 409 -2.11 -0.66 23.85
N HIS A 410 -2.03 -0.53 22.52
CA HIS A 410 -3.20 -0.31 21.67
C HIS A 410 -3.82 -1.62 21.14
N TYR A 411 -3.04 -2.72 21.09
CA TYR A 411 -3.45 -4.01 20.54
C TYR A 411 -3.12 -5.20 21.46
N PRO A 412 -3.60 -5.23 22.72
CA PRO A 412 -3.20 -6.24 23.72
C PRO A 412 -3.61 -7.68 23.37
N LYS A 413 -4.48 -7.88 22.38
CA LYS A 413 -4.93 -9.21 21.92
C LYS A 413 -4.08 -9.79 20.79
N MET A 414 -3.17 -9.01 20.21
CA MET A 414 -2.42 -9.40 19.03
C MET A 414 -0.98 -9.74 19.39
N THR A 415 -0.74 -10.98 19.80
CA THR A 415 0.60 -11.46 20.21
C THR A 415 1.28 -12.31 19.13
N SER A 416 0.60 -12.60 18.03
CA SER A 416 1.08 -13.49 16.98
C SER A 416 0.57 -13.10 15.59
N LEU A 417 1.30 -13.52 14.55
CA LEU A 417 0.93 -13.43 13.15
C LEU A 417 0.42 -14.76 12.62
N THR A 418 -0.62 -14.69 11.80
CA THR A 418 -1.01 -15.82 10.97
C THR A 418 0.01 -16.08 9.86
N LEU A 419 0.06 -17.30 9.31
CA LEU A 419 0.97 -17.62 8.19
C LEU A 419 0.85 -16.64 7.01
N GLY A 420 -0.37 -16.22 6.67
CA GLY A 420 -0.61 -15.27 5.58
C GLY A 420 -0.07 -13.87 5.89
N GLN A 421 -0.17 -13.43 7.15
CA GLN A 421 0.40 -12.15 7.59
C GLN A 421 1.93 -12.21 7.59
N PHE A 422 2.51 -13.34 7.99
CA PHE A 422 3.95 -13.55 7.97
C PHE A 422 4.53 -13.64 6.54
N ASP A 423 3.87 -14.35 5.63
CA ASP A 423 4.28 -14.38 4.21
C ASP A 423 4.24 -12.98 3.57
N PHE A 424 3.18 -12.21 3.85
CA PHE A 424 3.09 -10.82 3.43
C PHE A 424 4.27 -10.01 3.96
N LEU A 425 4.59 -10.16 5.25
CA LEU A 425 5.67 -9.45 5.91
C LEU A 425 7.04 -9.78 5.27
N LEU A 426 7.35 -11.07 5.06
CA LEU A 426 8.62 -11.46 4.44
C LEU A 426 8.75 -10.95 3.01
N LYS A 427 7.68 -10.99 2.20
CA LYS A 427 7.67 -10.40 0.84
C LYS A 427 8.04 -8.93 0.83
N ARG A 428 7.59 -8.17 1.83
CA ARG A 428 7.88 -6.74 1.96
C ARG A 428 9.30 -6.48 2.46
N CYS A 429 9.79 -7.34 3.36
CA CYS A 429 11.19 -7.32 3.81
C CYS A 429 12.17 -7.56 2.66
N LEU A 430 11.92 -8.59 1.83
CA LEU A 430 12.75 -8.92 0.66
C LEU A 430 12.76 -7.81 -0.40
N LYS A 431 11.66 -7.03 -0.50
CA LYS A 431 11.58 -5.82 -1.34
C LYS A 431 12.30 -4.60 -0.77
N ASN A 432 12.97 -4.73 0.38
CA ASN A 432 13.66 -3.64 1.07
C ASN A 432 12.76 -2.42 1.35
N GLU A 433 11.48 -2.65 1.63
CA GLU A 433 10.57 -1.57 1.97
C GLU A 433 10.98 -0.90 3.28
N TYR A 434 11.03 0.43 3.28
CA TYR A 434 11.55 1.23 4.40
C TYR A 434 10.92 0.87 5.76
N ALA A 435 9.60 0.63 5.79
CA ALA A 435 8.87 0.27 7.01
C ALA A 435 9.30 -1.07 7.63
N PHE A 436 9.95 -1.94 6.86
CA PHE A 436 10.40 -3.26 7.30
C PHE A 436 11.92 -3.35 7.48
N ARG A 437 12.66 -2.23 7.33
CA ARG A 437 14.12 -2.22 7.42
C ARG A 437 14.63 -2.70 8.77
N LYS A 438 13.99 -2.29 9.87
CA LYS A 438 14.36 -2.72 11.24
C LYS A 438 14.15 -4.22 11.42
N TYR A 439 13.04 -4.75 10.96
CA TYR A 439 12.78 -6.20 10.99
C TYR A 439 13.77 -6.99 10.13
N LYS A 440 14.09 -6.48 8.93
CA LYS A 440 15.14 -7.07 8.10
C LYS A 440 16.50 -7.06 8.81
N SER A 441 16.86 -5.95 9.45
CA SER A 441 18.12 -5.83 10.20
C SER A 441 18.19 -6.85 11.34
N PHE A 442 17.09 -7.02 12.08
CA PHE A 442 16.95 -8.08 13.09
C PHE A 442 17.17 -9.48 12.50
N LEU A 443 16.56 -9.77 11.35
CA LEU A 443 16.74 -11.08 10.70
C LEU A 443 18.19 -11.27 10.23
N ASP A 444 18.81 -10.25 9.65
CA ASP A 444 20.19 -10.29 9.17
C ASP A 444 21.19 -10.47 10.34
N GLU A 445 20.93 -9.84 11.48
CA GLU A 445 21.76 -9.95 12.70
C GLU A 445 21.60 -11.31 13.39
N LYS A 446 20.35 -11.77 13.54
CA LYS A 446 20.04 -13.00 14.26
C LYS A 446 20.32 -14.26 13.44
N TYR A 447 20.29 -14.16 12.11
CA TYR A 447 20.45 -15.28 11.19
C TYR A 447 21.51 -14.97 10.11
N PRO A 448 22.80 -14.84 10.49
CA PRO A 448 23.87 -14.33 9.62
C PRO A 448 24.31 -15.30 8.51
N LEU A 449 23.85 -16.56 8.51
CA LEU A 449 24.14 -17.53 7.45
C LEU A 449 23.51 -17.09 6.11
N ASN A 450 24.28 -16.44 5.24
CA ASN A 450 23.84 -16.06 3.88
C ASN A 450 22.40 -15.49 3.86
N GLY A 451 22.07 -14.62 4.82
CA GLY A 451 20.69 -14.35 5.29
C GLY A 451 19.67 -13.99 4.19
N PHE A 452 20.11 -13.38 3.09
CA PHE A 452 19.22 -13.07 1.98
C PHE A 452 18.74 -14.32 1.21
N SER A 453 19.61 -15.33 1.04
CA SER A 453 19.26 -16.58 0.35
C SER A 453 18.34 -17.44 1.19
N PHE A 454 18.60 -17.53 2.50
CA PHE A 454 17.75 -18.28 3.44
C PHE A 454 16.32 -17.72 3.49
N ILE A 455 16.18 -16.42 3.74
CA ILE A 455 14.86 -15.78 3.87
C ILE A 455 14.09 -15.92 2.57
N GLN A 456 14.76 -15.80 1.42
CA GLN A 456 14.13 -15.97 0.12
C GLN A 456 13.61 -17.40 -0.09
N VAL A 457 14.44 -18.43 0.12
CA VAL A 457 14.03 -19.84 -0.04
C VAL A 457 12.91 -20.21 0.94
N PHE A 458 12.99 -19.72 2.18
CA PHE A 458 11.95 -19.91 3.19
C PHE A 458 10.63 -19.24 2.76
N GLN A 459 10.70 -18.00 2.29
CA GLN A 459 9.55 -17.22 1.86
C GLN A 459 8.86 -17.85 0.64
N GLU A 460 9.61 -18.35 -0.34
CA GLU A 460 9.05 -19.02 -1.54
C GLU A 460 8.23 -20.26 -1.15
N LYS A 461 8.76 -21.12 -0.26
CA LYS A 461 8.03 -22.29 0.24
C LYS A 461 6.82 -21.91 1.09
N LEU A 462 6.98 -20.91 1.96
CA LEU A 462 5.88 -20.40 2.78
C LEU A 462 4.75 -19.85 1.90
N SER A 463 5.07 -19.16 0.81
CA SER A 463 4.10 -18.68 -0.18
C SER A 463 3.28 -19.80 -0.81
N ILE A 464 3.89 -20.95 -1.10
CA ILE A 464 3.18 -22.14 -1.57
C ILE A 464 2.21 -22.63 -0.49
N VAL A 465 2.66 -22.74 0.75
CA VAL A 465 1.82 -23.18 1.88
C VAL A 465 0.63 -22.25 2.09
N VAL A 466 0.87 -20.94 2.11
CA VAL A 466 -0.17 -19.92 2.31
C VAL A 466 -1.16 -19.91 1.15
N GLY A 467 -0.67 -19.81 -0.08
CA GLY A 467 -1.50 -19.64 -1.26
C GLY A 467 -2.28 -20.89 -1.63
N LYS A 468 -1.62 -22.06 -1.66
CA LYS A 468 -2.20 -23.31 -2.16
C LYS A 468 -2.99 -24.06 -1.10
N TYR A 469 -2.58 -23.99 0.16
CA TYR A 469 -3.17 -24.82 1.22
C TYR A 469 -3.93 -24.02 2.25
N ARG A 470 -3.27 -23.11 2.99
CA ARG A 470 -3.92 -22.40 4.09
C ARG A 470 -5.12 -21.58 3.64
N ASN A 471 -5.00 -20.83 2.55
CA ASN A 471 -6.12 -20.04 2.03
C ASN A 471 -7.24 -20.93 1.45
N ALA A 472 -6.89 -22.03 0.80
CA ALA A 472 -7.88 -22.99 0.31
C ALA A 472 -8.69 -23.61 1.46
N ILE A 473 -8.02 -24.03 2.53
CA ILE A 473 -8.67 -24.54 3.77
C ILE A 473 -9.57 -23.46 4.38
N ALA A 474 -9.08 -22.22 4.49
CA ALA A 474 -9.86 -21.11 5.03
C ALA A 474 -11.14 -20.79 4.21
N HIS A 475 -11.12 -21.08 2.91
CA HIS A 475 -12.26 -20.97 2.02
C HIS A 475 -13.03 -22.30 1.84
N GLN A 476 -12.89 -23.23 2.79
CA GLN A 476 -13.63 -24.50 2.85
C GLN A 476 -13.43 -25.39 1.62
N SER A 477 -12.29 -25.25 0.92
CA SER A 477 -11.93 -26.15 -0.17
C SER A 477 -11.46 -27.49 0.38
N SER A 478 -11.99 -28.59 -0.16
CA SER A 478 -11.54 -29.93 0.21
C SER A 478 -10.09 -30.16 -0.23
N MET A 479 -9.36 -30.94 0.56
CA MET A 479 -7.98 -31.34 0.31
C MET A 479 -7.90 -32.83 0.05
N ASN A 480 -7.32 -33.23 -1.08
CA ASN A 480 -7.08 -34.64 -1.37
C ASN A 480 -5.77 -35.15 -0.73
N LYS A 481 -5.60 -36.48 -0.71
CA LYS A 481 -4.41 -37.15 -0.16
C LYS A 481 -3.08 -36.59 -0.71
N LYS A 482 -2.96 -36.44 -2.04
CA LYS A 482 -1.73 -35.92 -2.67
C LYS A 482 -1.39 -34.50 -2.22
N GLN A 483 -2.41 -33.66 -2.06
CA GLN A 483 -2.25 -32.31 -1.53
C GLN A 483 -1.79 -32.34 -0.06
N CYS A 484 -2.35 -33.25 0.75
CA CYS A 484 -1.94 -33.46 2.13
C CYS A 484 -0.49 -33.97 2.24
N GLU A 485 -0.08 -34.92 1.39
CA GLU A 485 1.30 -35.41 1.34
C GLU A 485 2.28 -34.29 0.95
N HIS A 486 1.92 -33.45 -0.03
CA HIS A 486 2.80 -32.35 -0.42
C HIS A 486 2.93 -31.28 0.68
N ILE A 487 1.86 -30.91 1.39
CA ILE A 487 2.00 -29.95 2.52
C ILE A 487 2.80 -30.58 3.67
N ARG A 488 2.64 -31.89 3.91
CA ARG A 488 3.41 -32.68 4.89
C ARG A 488 4.92 -32.62 4.60
N GLU A 489 5.29 -32.81 3.34
CA GLU A 489 6.68 -32.67 2.86
C GLU A 489 7.21 -31.24 3.00
N LEU A 490 6.44 -30.24 2.59
CA LEU A 490 6.84 -28.83 2.67
C LEU A 490 7.02 -28.36 4.12
N ILE A 491 6.16 -28.77 5.04
CA ILE A 491 6.17 -28.26 6.41
C ILE A 491 7.18 -29.01 7.28
N PHE A 492 7.22 -30.35 7.23
CA PHE A 492 8.03 -31.10 8.19
C PHE A 492 8.88 -32.25 7.62
N LEU A 493 8.40 -33.10 6.71
CA LEU A 493 9.14 -34.31 6.30
C LEU A 493 10.31 -34.05 5.35
N GLY A 494 10.15 -33.10 4.41
CA GLY A 494 11.13 -32.85 3.36
C GLY A 494 12.52 -32.54 3.93
N LYS A 495 13.57 -32.85 3.16
CA LYS A 495 14.96 -32.56 3.55
C LYS A 495 15.15 -31.08 3.89
N ASN A 496 14.50 -30.19 3.13
CA ASN A 496 14.49 -28.75 3.34
C ASN A 496 13.09 -28.26 3.75
N SER A 497 12.40 -28.98 4.64
CA SER A 497 11.08 -28.57 5.11
C SER A 497 11.15 -27.25 5.87
N LEU A 498 10.05 -26.51 5.92
CA LEU A 498 9.98 -25.20 6.57
C LEU A 498 10.38 -25.30 8.05
N LEU A 499 9.90 -26.30 8.79
CA LEU A 499 10.28 -26.48 10.19
C LEU A 499 11.78 -26.78 10.36
N LYS A 500 12.38 -27.66 9.54
CA LYS A 500 13.84 -27.91 9.61
C LYS A 500 14.63 -26.65 9.27
N THR A 501 14.17 -25.92 8.26
CA THR A 501 14.78 -24.65 7.83
C THR A 501 14.79 -23.62 8.97
N LEU A 502 13.71 -23.51 9.76
CA LEU A 502 13.68 -22.65 10.96
C LEU A 502 14.73 -23.03 12.00
N LEU A 503 15.01 -24.32 12.16
CA LEU A 503 15.93 -24.83 13.17
C LEU A 503 17.39 -24.65 12.77
N MET A 504 17.71 -24.97 11.52
CA MET A 504 19.04 -24.75 10.93
C MET A 504 19.48 -23.29 11.07
N ALA A 505 18.55 -22.35 10.84
CA ALA A 505 18.80 -20.93 10.99
C ALA A 505 19.30 -20.55 12.39
N GLU A 506 18.78 -21.18 13.46
CA GLU A 506 19.22 -20.90 14.82
C GLU A 506 20.53 -21.58 15.22
N THR A 507 20.78 -22.79 14.72
CA THR A 507 21.99 -23.55 15.11
C THR A 507 23.23 -23.15 14.34
N GLY A 508 23.11 -22.33 13.29
CA GLY A 508 24.25 -21.95 12.45
C GLY A 508 24.80 -23.11 11.61
N MET A 509 24.03 -24.20 11.47
CA MET A 509 24.31 -25.39 10.65
C MET A 509 23.40 -25.38 9.44
#